data_AF-A0A924KP01-F1
#
_entry.id   AF-A0A924KP01-F1
#
_cell.length_a   1.000
_cell.length_b   1.000
_cell.length_c   1.000
_cell.angle_alpha   90.00
_cell.angle_beta   90.00
_cell.angle_gamma   90.00
#
_symmetry.space_group_name_H-M   'P 1'
#
loop_
_entity.id
_entity.type
_entity.pdbx_description
1 polymer ?
#
loop_
_entity_poly.entity_id
_entity_poly.type
_entity_poly.pdbx_seq_one_letter_code
_entity_poly.pdbx_strand_id
1 'polypeptide(L)'
;MNKKIAITAAALASALILGAAIYFALAQKDPAPTQPVGAGTVANTLESKPLIANLQSVLAAYRKIIVLFADEKTLTVNERTLANQVGQSLFHENRQRVVDLESSLGALVGNASPARFEALGSVLDYIESGAGLFDADRLAFREILRSLQLQVTADSSLPAIKLHKRMGEDLEALAEIERNYEKEIRLVFGRFETRAIDLKRERWDDYLASLKKLYNREQILKDFGVVLPYPAPKDSPAASKNKTKNEDEGEVFGHSLPA
;
A
#
# COMPACT_ATOMS: atom_id res chain seq x y z
N MET A 1 -91.73 -9.34 -62.37
CA MET A 1 -91.96 -9.74 -63.78
C MET A 1 -90.62 -9.70 -64.50
N ASN A 2 -90.15 -10.85 -64.98
CA ASN A 2 -88.86 -11.05 -65.65
C ASN A 2 -88.80 -10.39 -67.03
N LYS A 3 -87.61 -9.92 -67.46
CA LYS A 3 -87.02 -9.97 -68.83
C LYS A 3 -85.71 -9.15 -68.82
N LYS A 4 -84.51 -9.74 -68.86
CA LYS A 4 -83.78 -10.43 -69.95
C LYS A 4 -83.12 -9.48 -70.99
N ILE A 5 -81.78 -9.53 -71.00
CA ILE A 5 -80.85 -9.61 -72.18
C ILE A 5 -80.68 -8.31 -73.00
N ALA A 6 -79.55 -7.89 -73.57
CA ALA A 6 -78.09 -8.05 -73.42
C ALA A 6 -77.44 -7.20 -74.57
N ILE A 7 -76.11 -6.96 -74.49
CA ILE A 7 -75.15 -6.56 -75.56
C ILE A 7 -75.35 -5.13 -76.15
N THR A 8 -74.37 -4.24 -76.43
CA THR A 8 -73.00 -4.27 -77.00
C THR A 8 -72.26 -2.96 -76.65
N ALA A 9 -71.01 -3.02 -76.17
CA ALA A 9 -69.75 -2.76 -76.90
C ALA A 9 -69.31 -1.28 -77.06
N ALA A 10 -68.18 -0.99 -76.40
CA ALA A 10 -67.11 -0.03 -76.72
C ALA A 10 -67.47 1.44 -76.97
N ALA A 11 -67.16 2.33 -76.03
CA ALA A 11 -65.84 2.99 -75.93
C ALA A 11 -65.86 4.12 -74.87
N LEU A 12 -64.68 4.35 -74.29
CA LEU A 12 -64.20 5.57 -73.64
C LEU A 12 -64.60 5.88 -72.19
N ALA A 13 -63.55 6.28 -71.46
CA ALA A 13 -63.50 7.14 -70.29
C ALA A 13 -63.41 6.46 -68.90
N SER A 14 -62.21 6.60 -68.32
CA SER A 14 -61.99 6.98 -66.91
C SER A 14 -62.33 5.91 -65.86
N ALA A 15 -61.42 5.05 -65.44
CA ALA A 15 -60.26 5.36 -64.58
C ALA A 15 -60.60 6.39 -63.50
N LEU A 16 -61.14 5.94 -62.36
CA LEU A 16 -60.98 6.48 -60.99
C LEU A 16 -61.98 5.75 -60.08
N ILE A 17 -61.48 4.80 -59.29
CA ILE A 17 -61.86 4.42 -57.91
C ILE A 17 -61.10 3.12 -57.61
N LEU A 18 -59.78 3.25 -57.52
CA LEU A 18 -58.87 2.27 -56.89
C LEU A 18 -57.66 3.02 -56.28
N GLY A 19 -57.81 4.33 -56.06
CA GLY A 19 -56.74 5.21 -55.57
C GLY A 19 -56.89 5.67 -54.12
N ALA A 20 -58.07 5.53 -53.49
CA ALA A 20 -58.30 6.05 -52.14
C ALA A 20 -57.82 5.10 -51.02
N ALA A 21 -57.83 3.78 -51.24
CA ALA A 21 -57.34 2.80 -50.27
C ALA A 21 -55.81 2.63 -50.32
N ILE A 22 -55.18 2.92 -51.47
CA ILE A 22 -53.72 2.82 -51.65
C ILE A 22 -53.04 4.12 -51.21
N TYR A 23 -53.68 5.28 -51.33
CA TYR A 23 -53.11 6.55 -50.85
C TYR A 23 -53.09 6.63 -49.30
N PHE A 24 -54.12 6.15 -48.61
CA PHE A 24 -54.07 6.08 -47.14
C PHE A 24 -53.12 4.99 -46.61
N ALA A 25 -52.90 3.91 -47.37
CA ALA A 25 -51.91 2.88 -47.04
C ALA A 25 -50.45 3.28 -47.39
N LEU A 26 -50.23 4.30 -48.22
CA LEU A 26 -48.90 4.83 -48.57
C LEU A 26 -48.58 6.19 -47.92
N ALA A 27 -49.58 6.92 -47.40
CA ALA A 27 -49.40 8.21 -46.72
C ALA A 27 -49.29 8.11 -45.19
N GLN A 28 -49.59 6.95 -44.58
CA GLN A 28 -49.11 6.59 -43.25
C GLN A 28 -47.74 5.92 -43.34
N LYS A 29 -46.77 6.67 -43.86
CA LYS A 29 -45.38 6.44 -43.51
C LYS A 29 -45.09 7.37 -42.35
N ASP A 30 -45.52 6.96 -41.16
CA ASP A 30 -44.90 7.44 -39.93
C ASP A 30 -43.39 7.36 -40.14
N PRO A 31 -42.59 8.36 -39.67
CA PRO A 31 -41.15 8.20 -39.68
C PRO A 31 -40.91 6.85 -39.02
N ALA A 32 -40.25 5.94 -39.76
CA ALA A 32 -39.87 4.64 -39.23
C ALA A 32 -39.37 4.91 -37.81
N PRO A 33 -39.83 4.17 -36.76
CA PRO A 33 -39.17 4.30 -35.49
C PRO A 33 -37.70 4.13 -35.83
N THR A 34 -36.94 5.21 -35.68
CA THR A 34 -35.51 5.13 -35.61
C THR A 34 -35.35 4.16 -34.47
N GLN A 35 -35.17 2.88 -34.82
CA GLN A 35 -34.44 1.96 -33.98
C GLN A 35 -33.31 2.84 -33.50
N PRO A 36 -33.12 3.04 -32.18
CA PRO A 36 -31.86 3.57 -31.74
C PRO A 36 -30.87 2.62 -32.42
N VAL A 37 -30.22 3.13 -33.48
CA VAL A 37 -29.07 2.50 -34.08
C VAL A 37 -28.26 2.23 -32.85
N GLY A 38 -28.11 0.93 -32.56
CA GLY A 38 -27.30 0.49 -31.46
C GLY A 38 -25.96 1.11 -31.73
N ALA A 39 -25.73 2.27 -31.12
CA ALA A 39 -24.51 2.54 -30.42
C ALA A 39 -24.43 1.48 -29.31
N GLY A 40 -24.33 0.20 -29.72
CA GLY A 40 -23.26 -0.64 -29.27
C GLY A 40 -21.94 -0.01 -29.73
N THR A 41 -21.68 1.23 -29.29
CA THR A 41 -20.55 1.38 -28.42
C THR A 41 -20.73 0.24 -27.42
N VAL A 42 -19.96 -0.82 -27.62
CA VAL A 42 -19.22 -1.36 -26.49
C VAL A 42 -18.54 -0.15 -25.86
N ALA A 43 -19.32 0.64 -25.11
CA ALA A 43 -18.81 1.33 -23.97
C ALA A 43 -18.13 0.18 -23.25
N ASN A 44 -16.80 0.20 -23.21
CA ASN A 44 -16.10 -0.50 -22.16
C ASN A 44 -16.69 0.09 -20.88
N THR A 45 -17.83 -0.44 -20.44
CA THR A 45 -18.31 -0.30 -19.09
C THR A 45 -17.19 -0.91 -18.31
N LEU A 46 -16.36 -0.04 -17.73
CA LEU A 46 -15.31 -0.44 -16.83
C LEU A 46 -16.04 -1.13 -15.68
N GLU A 47 -16.08 -2.46 -15.71
CA GLU A 47 -16.89 -3.20 -14.76
C GLU A 47 -16.19 -3.16 -13.41
N SER A 48 -16.88 -2.64 -12.40
CA SER A 48 -16.44 -2.67 -11.00
C SER A 48 -16.57 -4.06 -10.38
N LYS A 49 -17.42 -4.94 -10.96
CA LYS A 49 -17.71 -6.28 -10.41
C LYS A 49 -16.46 -7.17 -10.23
N PRO A 50 -15.53 -7.29 -11.20
CA PRO A 50 -14.32 -8.08 -11.01
C PRO A 50 -13.42 -7.51 -9.90
N LEU A 51 -13.34 -6.18 -9.79
CA LEU A 51 -12.56 -5.51 -8.73
C LEU A 51 -13.16 -5.79 -7.34
N ILE A 52 -14.49 -5.72 -7.22
CA ILE A 52 -15.21 -6.05 -5.99
C ILE A 52 -15.03 -7.53 -5.63
N ALA A 53 -15.07 -8.44 -6.60
CA ALA A 53 -14.82 -9.87 -6.36
C ALA A 53 -13.37 -10.14 -5.87
N ASN A 54 -12.40 -9.38 -6.39
CA ASN A 54 -11.02 -9.44 -5.91
C ASN A 54 -10.88 -8.90 -4.48
N LEU A 55 -11.56 -7.79 -4.14
CA LEU A 55 -11.64 -7.28 -2.75
C LEU A 55 -12.25 -8.32 -1.81
N GLN A 56 -13.33 -8.98 -2.22
CA GLN A 56 -13.95 -10.06 -1.45
C GLN A 56 -12.99 -11.23 -1.22
N SER A 57 -12.14 -11.55 -2.22
CA SER A 57 -11.14 -12.59 -2.09
C SER A 57 -10.02 -12.20 -1.11
N VAL A 58 -9.57 -10.95 -1.14
CA VAL A 58 -8.62 -10.39 -0.16
C VAL A 58 -9.18 -10.48 1.25
N LEU A 59 -10.44 -10.06 1.42
CA LEU A 59 -11.12 -10.12 2.70
C LEU A 59 -11.33 -11.56 3.19
N ALA A 60 -11.68 -12.48 2.29
CA ALA A 60 -11.87 -13.88 2.66
C ALA A 60 -10.57 -14.49 3.22
N ALA A 61 -9.42 -14.19 2.62
CA ALA A 61 -8.13 -14.62 3.14
C ALA A 61 -7.81 -13.95 4.49
N TYR A 62 -8.05 -12.64 4.62
CA TYR A 62 -7.89 -11.91 5.88
C TYR A 62 -8.69 -12.53 7.03
N ARG A 63 -9.99 -12.81 6.81
CA ARG A 63 -10.86 -13.48 7.78
C ARG A 63 -10.40 -14.90 8.12
N LYS A 64 -9.97 -15.68 7.12
CA LYS A 64 -9.43 -17.02 7.34
C LYS A 64 -8.20 -16.99 8.25
N ILE A 65 -7.30 -16.01 8.08
CA ILE A 65 -6.14 -15.84 8.97
C ILE A 65 -6.61 -15.52 10.39
N ILE A 66 -7.55 -14.59 10.56
CA ILE A 66 -8.11 -14.28 11.90
C ILE A 66 -8.66 -15.53 12.57
N VAL A 67 -9.50 -16.30 11.87
CA VAL A 67 -10.11 -17.52 12.41
C VAL A 67 -9.05 -18.58 12.72
N LEU A 68 -8.02 -18.71 11.89
CA LEU A 68 -6.95 -19.69 12.06
C LEU A 68 -6.13 -19.48 13.35
N PHE A 69 -6.02 -18.23 13.81
CA PHE A 69 -5.30 -17.87 15.03
C PHE A 69 -6.22 -17.38 16.17
N ALA A 70 -7.54 -17.44 15.98
CA ALA A 70 -8.48 -17.21 17.05
C ALA A 70 -8.25 -18.26 18.15
N ASP A 71 -8.28 -17.80 19.40
CA ASP A 71 -8.11 -18.66 20.57
C ASP A 71 -6.87 -19.59 20.54
N GLU A 72 -5.77 -19.17 19.90
CA GLU A 72 -4.56 -20.00 19.69
C GLU A 72 -4.04 -20.74 20.95
N LYS A 73 -4.32 -20.20 22.13
CA LYS A 73 -3.97 -20.80 23.43
C LYS A 73 -4.66 -22.15 23.68
N THR A 74 -5.81 -22.40 23.04
CA THR A 74 -6.55 -23.67 23.15
C THR A 74 -6.03 -24.72 22.17
N LEU A 75 -5.21 -24.33 21.18
CA LEU A 75 -4.63 -25.25 20.21
C LEU A 75 -3.49 -26.08 20.81
N THR A 76 -3.43 -27.35 20.41
CA THR A 76 -2.27 -28.21 20.67
C THR A 76 -1.03 -27.72 19.91
N VAL A 77 0.15 -28.21 20.29
CA VAL A 77 1.42 -27.85 19.63
C VAL A 77 1.41 -28.21 18.13
N ASN A 78 0.82 -29.34 17.78
CA ASN A 78 0.74 -29.78 16.39
C ASN A 78 -0.23 -28.90 15.57
N GLU A 79 -1.42 -28.62 16.11
CA GLU A 79 -2.39 -27.71 15.46
C GLU A 79 -1.82 -26.31 15.27
N ARG A 80 -1.10 -25.79 16.27
CA ARG A 80 -0.43 -24.50 16.17
C ARG A 80 0.65 -24.49 15.07
N THR A 81 1.39 -25.58 14.93
CA THR A 81 2.42 -25.70 13.88
C THR A 81 1.77 -25.68 12.48
N LEU A 82 0.71 -26.46 12.29
CA LEU A 82 -0.06 -26.50 11.04
C LEU A 82 -0.72 -25.15 10.75
N ALA A 83 -1.32 -24.52 11.75
CA ALA A 83 -1.92 -23.19 11.64
C ALA A 83 -0.88 -22.15 11.20
N ASN A 84 0.33 -22.16 11.77
CA ASN A 84 1.40 -21.28 11.35
C ASN A 84 1.83 -21.53 9.89
N GLN A 85 1.99 -22.79 9.47
CA GLN A 85 2.35 -23.13 8.10
C GLN A 85 1.30 -22.65 7.09
N VAL A 86 0.03 -22.97 7.33
CA VAL A 86 -1.09 -22.56 6.47
C VAL A 86 -1.26 -21.04 6.48
N GLY A 87 -1.14 -20.42 7.66
CA GLY A 87 -1.23 -18.97 7.82
C GLY A 87 -0.17 -18.22 7.02
N GLN A 88 1.08 -18.70 7.00
CA GLN A 88 2.15 -18.13 6.20
C GLN A 88 1.84 -18.19 4.69
N SER A 89 1.44 -19.37 4.19
CA SER A 89 1.04 -19.51 2.78
C SER A 89 -0.09 -18.55 2.43
N LEU A 90 -1.13 -18.52 3.27
CA LEU A 90 -2.31 -17.70 3.04
C LEU A 90 -1.98 -16.20 3.07
N PHE A 91 -1.10 -15.76 3.96
CA PHE A 91 -0.64 -14.37 4.04
C PHE A 91 0.14 -13.96 2.79
N HIS A 92 1.09 -14.78 2.33
CA HIS A 92 1.88 -14.48 1.14
C HIS A 92 1.03 -14.47 -0.13
N GLU A 93 0.13 -15.45 -0.30
CA GLU A 93 -0.83 -15.45 -1.40
C GLU A 93 -1.73 -14.22 -1.35
N ASN A 94 -2.21 -13.84 -0.16
CA ASN A 94 -3.07 -12.67 -0.03
C ASN A 94 -2.34 -11.38 -0.36
N ARG A 95 -1.07 -11.25 0.01
CA ARG A 95 -0.22 -10.13 -0.39
C ARG A 95 -0.07 -10.06 -1.91
N GLN A 96 0.09 -11.18 -2.60
CA GLN A 96 0.10 -11.18 -4.07
C GLN A 96 -1.25 -10.73 -4.63
N ARG A 97 -2.39 -11.19 -4.08
CA ARG A 97 -3.73 -10.73 -4.48
C ARG A 97 -3.89 -9.21 -4.32
N VAL A 98 -3.36 -8.65 -3.23
CA VAL A 98 -3.35 -7.19 -3.01
C VAL A 98 -2.56 -6.48 -4.12
N VAL A 99 -1.35 -6.95 -4.44
CA VAL A 99 -0.52 -6.37 -5.52
C VAL A 99 -1.24 -6.42 -6.88
N ASP A 100 -1.85 -7.56 -7.22
CA ASP A 100 -2.58 -7.72 -8.48
C ASP A 100 -3.82 -6.80 -8.56
N LEU A 101 -4.51 -6.64 -7.43
CA LEU A 101 -5.65 -5.74 -7.31
C LEU A 101 -5.23 -4.27 -7.41
N GLU A 102 -4.14 -3.86 -6.75
CA GLU A 102 -3.58 -2.51 -6.86
C GLU A 102 -3.17 -2.18 -8.30
N SER A 103 -2.59 -3.15 -9.01
CA SER A 103 -2.27 -3.02 -10.44
C SER A 103 -3.54 -2.81 -11.28
N SER A 104 -4.60 -3.59 -11.01
CA SER A 104 -5.89 -3.48 -11.70
C SER A 104 -6.58 -2.14 -11.43
N LEU A 105 -6.52 -1.66 -10.18
CA LEU A 105 -7.03 -0.35 -9.78
C LEU A 105 -6.21 0.78 -10.41
N GLY A 106 -4.89 0.67 -10.45
CA GLY A 106 -4.02 1.63 -11.13
C GLY A 106 -4.31 1.74 -12.62
N ALA A 107 -4.56 0.60 -13.30
CA ALA A 107 -5.00 0.59 -14.69
C ALA A 107 -6.37 1.28 -14.88
N LEU A 108 -7.29 1.12 -13.92
CA LEU A 108 -8.58 1.81 -13.92
C LEU A 108 -8.41 3.33 -13.73
N VAL A 109 -7.57 3.77 -12.79
CA VAL A 109 -7.26 5.18 -12.56
C VAL A 109 -6.64 5.82 -13.79
N GLY A 110 -5.69 5.14 -14.43
CA GLY A 110 -5.02 5.62 -15.65
C GLY A 110 -5.89 5.60 -16.91
N ASN A 111 -7.13 5.09 -16.84
CA ASN A 111 -8.01 5.01 -18.00
C ASN A 111 -8.56 6.40 -18.39
N ALA A 112 -8.53 6.78 -19.66
CA ALA A 112 -9.04 8.08 -20.10
C ALA A 112 -10.57 8.23 -19.98
N SER A 113 -11.32 7.13 -19.90
CA SER A 113 -12.79 7.13 -19.85
C SER A 113 -13.32 7.79 -18.56
N PRO A 114 -14.27 8.74 -18.65
CA PRO A 114 -14.95 9.29 -17.48
C PRO A 114 -15.70 8.25 -16.63
N ALA A 115 -16.09 7.12 -17.25
CA ALA A 115 -16.75 6.01 -16.54
C ALA A 115 -15.86 5.37 -15.45
N ARG A 116 -14.54 5.63 -15.46
CA ARG A 116 -13.63 5.19 -14.39
C ARG A 116 -14.08 5.65 -13.01
N PHE A 117 -14.65 6.85 -12.91
CA PHE A 117 -15.03 7.44 -11.64
C PHE A 117 -16.25 6.76 -11.03
N GLU A 118 -17.17 6.30 -11.87
CA GLU A 118 -18.32 5.49 -11.44
C GLU A 118 -17.87 4.10 -10.96
N ALA A 119 -16.94 3.48 -11.70
CA ALA A 119 -16.37 2.19 -11.32
C ALA A 119 -15.60 2.27 -9.98
N LEU A 120 -14.77 3.31 -9.81
CA LEU A 120 -14.07 3.59 -8.55
C LEU A 120 -15.06 3.91 -7.42
N GLY A 121 -16.10 4.69 -7.70
CA GLY A 121 -17.17 4.98 -6.74
C GLY A 121 -17.84 3.71 -6.23
N SER A 122 -18.18 2.78 -7.13
CA SER A 122 -18.78 1.48 -6.76
C SER A 122 -17.84 0.62 -5.88
N VAL A 123 -16.53 0.70 -6.12
CA VAL A 123 -15.52 0.02 -5.29
C VAL A 123 -15.50 0.61 -3.88
N LEU A 124 -15.51 1.94 -3.77
CA LEU A 124 -15.55 2.62 -2.47
C LEU A 124 -16.87 2.35 -1.73
N ASP A 125 -18.01 2.37 -2.43
CA ASP A 125 -19.32 2.04 -1.84
C ASP A 125 -19.32 0.65 -1.19
N TYR A 126 -18.67 -0.33 -1.83
CA TYR A 126 -18.49 -1.67 -1.26
C TYR A 126 -17.59 -1.65 -0.02
N ILE A 127 -16.46 -0.93 -0.03
CA ILE A 127 -15.55 -0.87 1.13
C ILE A 127 -16.22 -0.21 2.34
N GLU A 128 -17.01 0.85 2.10
CA GLU A 128 -17.68 1.60 3.15
C GLU A 128 -18.89 0.85 3.71
N SER A 129 -19.73 0.28 2.84
CA SER A 129 -21.08 -0.17 3.18
C SER A 129 -21.45 -1.56 2.67
N GLY A 130 -20.48 -2.33 2.18
CA GLY A 130 -20.69 -3.69 1.70
C GLY A 130 -21.41 -4.57 2.73
N ALA A 131 -22.42 -5.30 2.27
CA ALA A 131 -23.22 -6.16 3.13
C ALA A 131 -22.34 -7.20 3.84
N GLY A 132 -22.47 -7.28 5.17
CA GLY A 132 -21.71 -8.23 5.99
C GLY A 132 -20.27 -7.82 6.28
N LEU A 133 -19.89 -6.55 6.08
CA LEU A 133 -18.62 -6.00 6.56
C LEU A 133 -18.72 -5.50 8.00
N PHE A 134 -17.92 -6.10 8.89
CA PHE A 134 -17.64 -5.56 10.22
C PHE A 134 -16.52 -4.52 10.14
N ASP A 135 -16.38 -3.66 11.14
CA ASP A 135 -15.36 -2.60 11.12
C ASP A 135 -13.93 -3.15 10.98
N ALA A 136 -13.61 -4.21 11.73
CA ALA A 136 -12.33 -4.89 11.61
C ALA A 136 -12.06 -5.46 10.19
N ASP A 137 -13.09 -5.81 9.42
CA ASP A 137 -12.92 -6.30 8.05
C ASP A 137 -12.39 -5.20 7.13
N ARG A 138 -12.78 -3.95 7.38
CA ARG A 138 -12.40 -2.82 6.53
C ARG A 138 -10.90 -2.52 6.63
N LEU A 139 -10.25 -2.94 7.71
CA LEU A 139 -8.79 -2.86 7.86
C LEU A 139 -8.04 -3.67 6.79
N ALA A 140 -8.66 -4.70 6.21
CA ALA A 140 -8.09 -5.46 5.10
C ALA A 140 -7.85 -4.60 3.85
N PHE A 141 -8.53 -3.46 3.72
CA PHE A 141 -8.50 -2.60 2.54
C PHE A 141 -7.69 -1.31 2.75
N ARG A 142 -7.18 -1.05 3.97
CA ARG A 142 -6.53 0.21 4.32
C ARG A 142 -5.35 0.54 3.38
N GLU A 143 -4.48 -0.42 3.12
CA GLU A 143 -3.33 -0.19 2.24
C GLU A 143 -3.74 0.04 0.79
N ILE A 144 -4.74 -0.71 0.31
CA ILE A 144 -5.30 -0.54 -1.03
C ILE A 144 -5.87 0.87 -1.19
N LEU A 145 -6.61 1.39 -0.20
CA LEU A 145 -7.12 2.77 -0.23
C LEU A 145 -6.02 3.82 -0.19
N ARG A 146 -4.97 3.61 0.62
CA ARG A 146 -3.81 4.50 0.67
C ARG A 146 -3.09 4.55 -0.69
N SER A 147 -2.86 3.40 -1.30
CA SER A 147 -2.25 3.26 -2.62
C SER A 147 -3.13 3.94 -3.70
N LEU A 148 -4.43 3.67 -3.69
CA LEU A 148 -5.39 4.27 -4.62
C LEU A 148 -5.46 5.79 -4.49
N GLN A 149 -5.46 6.31 -3.26
CA GLN A 149 -5.45 7.76 -3.00
C GLN A 149 -4.21 8.40 -3.64
N LEU A 150 -3.02 7.81 -3.45
CA LEU A 150 -1.78 8.30 -4.06
C LEU A 150 -1.84 8.28 -5.59
N GLN A 151 -2.43 7.25 -6.19
CA GLN A 151 -2.57 7.14 -7.65
C GLN A 151 -3.51 8.22 -8.23
N VAL A 152 -4.60 8.55 -7.53
CA VAL A 152 -5.58 9.56 -7.98
C VAL A 152 -5.04 10.99 -7.87
N THR A 153 -4.06 11.25 -6.99
CA THR A 153 -3.47 12.59 -6.78
C THR A 153 -2.91 13.24 -8.06
N ALA A 154 -2.47 12.45 -9.04
CA ALA A 154 -1.96 12.98 -10.30
C ALA A 154 -3.03 13.61 -11.20
N ASP A 155 -4.32 13.29 -10.98
CA ASP A 155 -5.46 13.80 -11.74
C ASP A 155 -6.05 15.04 -11.04
N SER A 156 -5.93 16.20 -11.69
CA SER A 156 -6.42 17.50 -11.18
C SER A 156 -7.88 17.80 -11.51
N SER A 157 -8.61 16.84 -12.10
CA SER A 157 -10.03 17.01 -12.38
C SER A 157 -10.88 17.03 -11.11
N LEU A 158 -12.01 17.76 -11.15
CA LEU A 158 -12.93 17.85 -10.01
C LEU A 158 -13.44 16.47 -9.50
N PRO A 159 -13.79 15.49 -10.36
CA PRO A 159 -14.15 14.15 -9.91
C PRO A 159 -13.02 13.44 -9.15
N ALA A 160 -11.77 13.55 -9.62
CA ALA A 160 -10.61 12.97 -8.96
C ALA A 160 -10.36 13.62 -7.59
N ILE A 161 -10.45 14.95 -7.49
CA ILE A 161 -10.34 15.67 -6.21
C ILE A 161 -11.40 15.21 -5.20
N LYS A 162 -12.64 15.00 -5.65
CA LYS A 162 -13.72 14.49 -4.78
C LYS A 162 -13.44 13.08 -4.28
N LEU A 163 -12.97 12.18 -5.16
CA LEU A 163 -12.58 10.82 -4.76
C LEU A 163 -11.40 10.84 -3.79
N HIS A 164 -10.39 11.65 -4.05
CA HIS A 164 -9.24 11.80 -3.15
C HIS A 164 -9.67 12.24 -1.75
N LYS A 165 -10.60 13.21 -1.66
CA LYS A 165 -11.16 13.65 -0.37
C LYS A 165 -11.93 12.53 0.34
N ARG A 166 -12.83 11.85 -0.36
CA ARG A 166 -13.61 10.71 0.16
C ARG A 166 -12.70 9.64 0.77
N MET A 167 -11.70 9.18 0.00
CA MET A 167 -10.71 8.21 0.49
C MET A 167 -9.91 8.72 1.69
N GLY A 168 -9.67 10.04 1.80
CA GLY A 168 -9.01 10.63 2.96
C GLY A 168 -9.85 10.53 4.23
N GLU A 169 -11.15 10.80 4.12
CA GLU A 169 -12.12 10.64 5.21
C GLU A 169 -12.23 9.16 5.62
N ASP A 170 -12.29 8.25 4.64
CA ASP A 170 -12.31 6.80 4.90
C ASP A 170 -11.04 6.32 5.61
N LEU A 171 -9.86 6.80 5.19
CA LEU A 171 -8.58 6.45 5.83
C LEU A 171 -8.48 6.97 7.26
N GLU A 172 -9.05 8.13 7.56
CA GLU A 172 -9.14 8.65 8.93
C GLU A 172 -10.06 7.78 9.79
N ALA A 173 -11.23 7.39 9.27
CA ALA A 173 -12.13 6.45 9.95
C ALA A 173 -11.45 5.09 10.18
N LEU A 174 -10.72 4.57 9.19
CA LEU A 174 -9.96 3.33 9.31
C LEU A 174 -8.84 3.42 10.34
N ALA A 175 -8.18 4.57 10.49
CA ALA A 175 -7.17 4.77 11.51
C ALA A 175 -7.77 4.69 12.93
N GLU A 176 -9.00 5.18 13.12
CA GLU A 176 -9.71 5.03 14.40
C GLU A 176 -10.13 3.58 14.66
N ILE A 177 -10.66 2.89 13.64
CA ILE A 177 -10.96 1.45 13.72
C ILE A 177 -9.69 0.67 14.08
N GLU A 178 -8.56 0.96 13.45
CA GLU A 178 -7.30 0.26 13.72
C GLU A 178 -6.86 0.44 15.17
N ARG A 179 -6.98 1.64 15.75
CA ARG A 179 -6.66 1.87 17.17
C ARG A 179 -7.52 1.01 18.09
N ASN A 180 -8.80 0.82 17.76
CA ASN A 180 -9.71 0.00 18.54
C ASN A 180 -9.37 -1.50 18.48
N TYR A 181 -8.75 -1.96 17.39
CA TYR A 181 -8.41 -3.37 17.17
C TYR A 181 -6.89 -3.66 17.17
N GLU A 182 -6.03 -2.69 17.54
CA GLU A 182 -4.57 -2.81 17.37
C GLU A 182 -4.02 -4.05 18.07
N LYS A 183 -4.53 -4.35 19.28
CA LYS A 183 -4.04 -5.48 20.09
C LYS A 183 -4.39 -6.82 19.44
N GLU A 184 -5.62 -6.95 18.97
CA GLU A 184 -6.17 -8.14 18.32
C GLU A 184 -5.47 -8.38 16.98
N ILE A 185 -5.34 -7.33 16.16
CA ILE A 185 -4.66 -7.40 14.86
C ILE A 185 -3.18 -7.74 15.04
N ARG A 186 -2.48 -7.14 16.01
CA ARG A 186 -1.08 -7.46 16.28
C ARG A 186 -0.90 -8.91 16.74
N LEU A 187 -1.84 -9.46 17.52
CA LEU A 187 -1.79 -10.86 17.97
C LEU A 187 -1.91 -11.84 16.79
N VAL A 188 -2.79 -11.54 15.83
CA VAL A 188 -3.01 -12.39 14.66
C VAL A 188 -1.89 -12.19 13.63
N PHE A 189 -1.64 -10.96 13.20
CA PHE A 189 -0.82 -10.66 12.02
C PHE A 189 0.65 -10.34 12.33
N GLY A 190 0.99 -9.95 13.56
CA GLY A 190 2.35 -9.56 13.93
C GLY A 190 3.40 -10.68 13.84
N ARG A 191 2.96 -11.92 13.62
CA ARG A 191 3.81 -13.10 13.38
C ARG A 191 4.27 -13.26 11.92
N PHE A 192 3.57 -12.63 10.99
CA PHE A 192 3.88 -12.70 9.55
C PHE A 192 4.80 -11.57 9.11
N GLU A 193 4.81 -10.46 9.85
CA GLU A 193 5.72 -9.37 9.61
C GLU A 193 7.16 -9.81 9.96
N THR A 194 7.99 -9.92 8.94
CA THR A 194 9.44 -9.98 9.13
C THR A 194 9.84 -8.64 9.73
N ARG A 195 10.16 -8.58 11.02
CA ARG A 195 10.75 -7.36 11.58
C ARG A 195 12.03 -7.09 10.81
N ALA A 196 12.07 -5.98 10.06
CA ALA A 196 13.29 -5.57 9.37
C ALA A 196 14.45 -5.35 10.36
N ILE A 197 14.12 -5.03 11.61
CA ILE A 197 15.05 -4.90 12.72
C ILE A 197 14.42 -5.57 13.94
N ASP A 198 14.94 -6.74 14.33
CA ASP A 198 14.69 -7.26 15.66
C ASP A 198 15.34 -6.31 16.67
N LEU A 199 14.53 -5.64 17.48
CA LEU A 199 15.02 -4.79 18.56
C LEU A 199 15.72 -5.64 19.62
N LYS A 200 17.01 -5.94 19.39
CA LYS A 200 17.89 -6.50 20.40
C LYS A 200 18.28 -5.37 21.33
N ARG A 201 17.76 -5.37 22.56
CA ARG A 201 18.31 -4.55 23.65
C ARG A 201 19.63 -5.17 24.08
N GLU A 202 20.68 -4.94 23.30
CA GLU A 202 22.03 -5.31 23.69
C GLU A 202 22.43 -4.53 24.94
N ARG A 203 23.24 -5.13 25.83
CA ARG A 203 23.76 -4.40 26.98
C ARG A 203 24.69 -3.31 26.43
N TRP A 204 24.58 -2.09 26.97
CA TRP A 204 25.42 -0.96 26.58
C TRP A 204 26.93 -1.30 26.65
N ASP A 205 27.33 -2.13 27.61
CA ASP A 205 28.71 -2.61 27.76
C ASP A 205 29.18 -3.46 26.57
N ASP A 206 28.32 -4.33 26.04
CA ASP A 206 28.63 -5.21 24.90
C ASP A 206 28.77 -4.39 23.61
N TYR A 207 27.90 -3.39 23.45
CA TYR A 207 27.99 -2.41 22.36
C TYR A 207 29.28 -1.58 22.45
N LEU A 208 29.64 -1.06 23.63
CA LEU A 208 30.90 -0.33 23.80
C LEU A 208 32.13 -1.23 23.58
N ALA A 209 32.05 -2.51 23.96
CA ALA A 209 33.13 -3.46 23.74
C ALA A 209 33.33 -3.75 22.24
N SER A 210 32.25 -3.86 21.46
CA SER A 210 32.36 -4.01 20.00
C SER A 210 32.92 -2.74 19.34
N LEU A 211 32.47 -1.55 19.75
CA LEU A 211 32.99 -0.28 19.23
C LEU A 211 34.48 -0.08 19.53
N LYS A 212 34.96 -0.44 20.72
CA LYS A 212 36.38 -0.33 21.09
C LYS A 212 37.30 -1.25 20.28
N LYS A 213 36.77 -2.28 19.60
CA LYS A 213 37.54 -3.11 18.65
C LYS A 213 37.72 -2.41 17.31
N LEU A 214 36.77 -1.56 16.92
CA LEU A 214 36.77 -0.85 15.64
C LEU A 214 37.48 0.50 15.75
N TYR A 215 37.38 1.14 16.91
CA TYR A 215 37.86 2.49 17.13
C TYR A 215 38.75 2.58 18.36
N ASN A 216 39.96 3.11 18.16
CA ASN A 216 40.87 3.46 19.24
C ASN A 216 40.71 4.95 19.59
N ARG A 217 40.50 5.23 20.87
CA ARG A 217 40.38 6.59 21.40
C ARG A 217 41.58 7.47 21.04
N GLU A 218 42.81 6.95 21.13
CA GLU A 218 44.00 7.73 20.81
C GLU A 218 44.10 8.07 19.32
N GLN A 219 43.65 7.14 18.46
CA GLN A 219 43.63 7.37 17.02
C GLN A 219 42.59 8.42 16.66
N ILE A 220 41.39 8.32 17.24
CA ILE A 220 40.35 9.35 17.07
C ILE A 220 40.90 10.72 17.49
N LEU A 221 41.54 10.83 18.66
CA LEU A 221 42.06 12.11 19.12
C LEU A 221 43.13 12.69 18.16
N LYS A 222 44.03 11.84 17.64
CA LYS A 222 45.03 12.24 16.64
C LYS A 222 44.39 12.69 15.32
N ASP A 223 43.37 11.99 14.84
CA ASP A 223 42.66 12.33 13.59
C ASP A 223 41.99 13.71 13.67
N PHE A 224 41.64 14.16 14.89
CA PHE A 224 41.10 15.49 15.16
C PHE A 224 42.14 16.50 15.67
N GLY A 225 43.44 16.23 15.48
CA GLY A 225 44.51 17.16 15.82
C GLY A 225 44.76 17.34 17.33
N VAL A 226 44.14 16.52 18.16
CA VAL A 226 44.32 16.52 19.61
C VAL A 226 45.42 15.52 19.98
N VAL A 227 46.65 16.01 20.15
CA VAL A 227 47.74 15.21 20.70
C VAL A 227 47.62 15.26 22.23
N LEU A 228 47.29 14.12 22.84
CA LEU A 228 47.37 14.00 24.30
C LEU A 228 48.81 14.31 24.74
N PRO A 229 49.03 15.26 25.67
CA PRO A 229 50.35 15.50 26.20
C PRO A 229 50.92 14.19 26.76
N TYR A 230 52.19 13.91 26.44
CA TYR A 230 52.93 12.84 27.10
C TYR A 230 52.82 13.09 28.61
N PRO A 231 52.40 12.12 29.45
CA PRO A 231 52.37 12.35 30.87
C PRO A 231 53.79 12.73 31.29
N ALA A 232 53.93 13.93 31.87
CA ALA A 232 55.21 14.39 32.39
C ALA A 232 55.77 13.30 33.32
N PRO A 233 57.07 12.97 33.23
CA PRO A 233 57.73 12.24 34.30
C PRO A 233 57.41 12.96 35.60
N LYS A 234 57.00 12.24 36.64
CA LYS A 234 56.81 12.85 37.97
C LYS A 234 58.11 13.55 38.34
N ASP A 235 58.11 14.88 38.31
CA ASP A 235 59.21 15.68 38.83
C ASP A 235 59.41 15.29 40.29
N SER A 236 60.59 14.74 40.57
CA SER A 236 61.12 14.67 41.92
C SER A 236 61.61 16.07 42.30
N PRO A 237 61.10 16.70 43.38
CA PRO A 237 61.75 17.86 43.95
C PRO A 237 62.65 17.41 45.08
N ALA A 238 63.96 17.54 44.85
CA ALA A 238 64.97 17.39 45.87
C ALA A 238 65.07 18.63 46.77
N ALA A 239 65.57 18.35 47.99
CA ALA A 239 66.34 19.21 48.90
C ALA A 239 65.59 20.05 49.96
N SER A 240 65.82 19.71 51.24
CA SER A 240 66.79 20.45 52.09
C SER A 240 66.70 20.07 53.58
N LYS A 241 67.75 19.45 54.14
CA LYS A 241 68.51 19.96 55.31
C LYS A 241 69.68 19.05 55.71
N ASN A 242 70.86 19.64 55.67
CA ASN A 242 72.20 19.17 56.08
C ASN A 242 72.35 18.88 57.58
N LYS A 243 73.21 17.88 57.91
CA LYS A 243 74.39 17.88 58.83
C LYS A 243 74.79 16.41 59.10
N THR A 244 76.04 15.91 59.05
CA THR A 244 77.39 16.47 59.21
C THR A 244 78.45 15.41 58.80
N LYS A 245 79.64 15.84 58.30
CA LYS A 245 81.02 15.25 58.38
C LYS A 245 81.26 13.81 57.88
N ASN A 246 82.31 13.45 57.15
CA ASN A 246 83.72 13.92 57.11
C ASN A 246 84.33 13.49 55.77
N GLU A 247 85.20 14.33 55.18
CA GLU A 247 86.11 14.02 54.07
C GLU A 247 87.26 13.12 54.57
N ASP A 248 87.84 12.24 53.74
CA ASP A 248 89.11 12.50 53.04
C ASP A 248 89.68 11.24 52.33
N GLU A 249 90.62 11.48 51.41
CA GLU A 249 91.54 10.54 50.71
C GLU A 249 90.99 9.79 49.47
N GLY A 250 91.49 10.02 48.24
CA GLY A 250 92.60 10.85 47.79
C GLY A 250 92.77 10.66 46.27
N GLU A 251 92.72 11.77 45.55
CA GLU A 251 92.91 11.89 44.11
C GLU A 251 94.38 11.69 43.71
N VAL A 252 94.69 11.94 42.42
CA VAL A 252 95.90 12.62 41.90
C VAL A 252 96.63 11.80 40.84
N PHE A 253 96.38 12.14 39.57
CA PHE A 253 97.42 12.47 38.58
C PHE A 253 96.82 13.39 37.53
N GLY A 254 97.41 14.59 37.39
CA GLY A 254 97.13 15.52 36.30
C GLY A 254 98.09 15.34 35.12
N HIS A 255 97.75 15.95 33.99
CA HIS A 255 98.72 16.44 33.01
C HIS A 255 98.81 17.97 33.10
N SER A 256 100.04 18.42 33.40
CA SER A 256 100.68 19.71 33.06
C SER A 256 100.11 21.04 33.59
N LEU A 257 100.76 21.56 34.63
CA LEU A 257 101.85 22.55 34.48
C LEU A 257 103.14 21.85 35.00
N PRO A 258 104.41 22.33 34.84
CA PRO A 258 104.82 23.71 34.53
C PRO A 258 106.04 23.88 33.57
N ALA A 259 106.23 25.14 33.15
CA ALA A 259 107.27 25.72 32.28
C ALA A 259 107.11 25.44 30.78
#